data_AF-A0A239J5A5-F1
#
_entry.id   AF-A0A239J5A5-F1
#
_cell.length_a   1.000
_cell.length_b   1.000
_cell.length_c   1.000
_cell.angle_alpha   90.00
_cell.angle_beta   90.00
_cell.angle_gamma   90.00
#
_symmetry.space_group_name_H-M   'P 1'
#
loop_
_entity.id
_entity.type
_entity.pdbx_description
1 polymer ?
#
loop_
_entity_poly.entity_id
_entity_poly.type
_entity_poly.pdbx_seq_one_letter_code
_entity_poly.pdbx_strand_id
1 'polypeptide(L)'
;MTATHKNKTFATLLAFILGGIGAHRFYLYGRRDRWAWLHVLLFPLSIFAGFIEALVIGLTQDEPWDARHNANSGRQSHSGWPLAVLLVLTLGVGATALIATLARIFDLLYTGGAYG
;
A
#
# COMPACT_ATOMS: atom_id res chain seq x y z
N MET A 1 28.59 18.61 23.46
CA MET A 1 27.61 17.81 22.70
C MET A 1 28.27 17.39 21.40
N THR A 2 28.65 16.12 21.24
CA THR A 2 29.19 15.61 19.97
C THR A 2 28.03 15.38 19.01
N ALA A 3 28.03 16.07 17.87
CA ALA A 3 27.03 15.83 16.83
C ALA A 3 27.25 14.44 16.23
N THR A 4 26.21 13.61 16.19
CA THR A 4 26.26 12.31 15.51
C THR A 4 26.54 12.51 14.03
N HIS A 5 27.64 11.96 13.52
CA HIS A 5 28.00 12.02 12.11
C HIS A 5 27.01 11.21 11.25
N LYS A 6 26.51 11.80 10.16
CA LYS A 6 25.57 11.15 9.22
C LYS A 6 26.24 10.93 7.86
N ASN A 7 26.10 9.72 7.30
CA ASN A 7 26.70 9.34 6.03
C ASN A 7 25.75 9.65 4.85
N LYS A 8 26.24 10.43 3.90
CA LYS A 8 25.49 10.82 2.69
C LYS A 8 25.17 9.63 1.79
N THR A 9 26.14 8.75 1.54
CA THR A 9 25.95 7.56 0.70
C THR A 9 24.85 6.66 1.26
N PHE A 10 24.83 6.48 2.58
CA PHE A 10 23.79 5.69 3.24
C PHE A 10 22.42 6.35 3.14
N ALA A 11 22.33 7.67 3.36
CA ALA A 11 21.08 8.41 3.19
C ALA A 11 20.54 8.30 1.75
N THR A 12 21.42 8.40 0.74
CA THR A 12 21.05 8.24 -0.67
C THR A 12 20.58 6.82 -0.98
N LEU A 13 21.29 5.80 -0.50
CA LEU A 13 20.87 4.40 -0.66
C LEU A 13 19.48 4.17 -0.05
N LEU A 14 19.26 4.71 1.15
CA LEU A 14 17.99 4.60 1.86
C LEU A 14 16.86 5.33 1.12
N ALA A 15 17.15 6.47 0.50
CA ALA A 15 16.20 7.19 -0.33
C ALA A 15 15.87 6.41 -1.62
N PHE A 16 16.85 5.73 -2.20
CA PHE A 16 16.67 4.93 -3.42
C PHE A 16 15.80 3.70 -3.17
N ILE A 17 16.08 2.91 -2.13
CA ILE A 17 15.37 1.65 -1.86
C ILE A 17 14.05 1.89 -1.10
N LEU A 18 14.06 2.78 -0.11
CA LEU A 18 12.96 2.98 0.84
C LEU A 18 12.42 4.42 0.82
N GLY A 19 12.59 5.12 -0.31
CA GLY A 19 12.10 6.47 -0.53
C GLY A 19 10.59 6.59 -0.40
N GLY A 20 9.84 5.64 -0.98
CA GLY A 20 8.37 5.63 -0.95
C GLY A 20 7.77 5.56 0.45
N ILE A 21 8.46 4.90 1.40
CA ILE A 21 8.04 4.80 2.81
C ILE A 21 8.66 5.94 3.65
N GLY A 22 9.59 6.73 3.09
CA GLY A 22 10.20 7.89 3.75
C GLY A 22 11.33 7.57 4.73
N ALA A 23 11.95 6.37 4.65
CA ALA A 23 12.93 5.91 5.62
C ALA A 23 14.17 6.84 5.75
N HIS A 24 14.62 7.41 4.62
CA HIS A 24 15.75 8.35 4.58
C HIS A 24 15.49 9.60 5.43
N ARG A 25 14.24 10.03 5.57
CA ARG A 25 13.86 11.17 6.40
C ARG A 25 13.98 10.85 7.88
N PHE A 26 13.61 9.64 8.31
CA PHE A 26 13.85 9.22 9.69
C PHE A 26 15.34 9.19 10.04
N TYR A 27 16.21 8.80 9.09
CA TYR A 27 17.66 8.86 9.28
C TYR A 27 18.18 10.30 9.44
N LEU A 28 17.69 11.23 8.61
CA LEU A 28 18.17 12.61 8.58
C LEU A 28 17.55 13.52 9.65
N TYR A 29 16.27 13.36 9.97
CA TYR A 29 15.51 14.26 10.84
C TYR A 29 14.99 13.60 12.12
N GLY A 30 15.16 12.27 12.24
CA GLY A 30 14.74 11.52 13.42
C GLY A 30 13.23 11.30 13.49
N ARG A 31 12.78 10.74 14.61
CA ARG A 31 11.40 10.28 14.82
C ARG A 31 10.36 11.41 14.94
N ARG A 32 10.79 12.66 15.10
CA ARG A 32 9.89 13.83 15.23
C ARG A 32 9.51 14.44 13.87
N ASP A 33 10.03 13.93 12.76
CA ASP A 33 9.70 14.43 11.42
C ASP A 33 8.27 14.01 11.02
N ARG A 34 7.37 14.99 10.96
CA ARG A 34 5.97 14.80 10.54
C ARG A 34 5.84 14.30 9.11
N TRP A 35 6.73 14.72 8.22
CA TRP A 35 6.69 14.29 6.82
C TRP A 35 7.11 12.84 6.67
N ALA A 36 8.06 12.37 7.47
CA ALA A 36 8.44 10.95 7.49
C ALA A 36 7.25 10.07 7.90
N TRP A 37 6.50 10.48 8.94
CA TRP A 37 5.26 9.81 9.34
C TRP A 37 4.17 9.88 8.29
N LEU A 38 4.06 10.98 7.55
CA LEU A 38 3.10 11.09 6.45
C LEU A 38 3.39 10.06 5.34
N HIS A 39 4.66 9.83 4.98
CA HIS A 39 5.01 8.79 4.01
C HIS A 39 4.59 7.39 4.50
N VAL A 40 4.85 7.09 5.78
CA VAL A 40 4.45 5.82 6.40
C VAL A 40 2.94 5.61 6.37
N LEU A 41 2.14 6.67 6.51
CA LEU A 41 0.68 6.58 6.45
C LEU A 41 0.14 6.52 5.02
N LEU A 42 0.64 7.37 4.12
CA LEU A 42 0.13 7.48 2.76
C LEU A 42 0.48 6.27 1.90
N PHE A 43 1.64 5.64 2.15
CA PHE A 43 2.07 4.47 1.39
C PHE A 43 1.07 3.30 1.46
N PRO A 44 0.69 2.76 2.65
CA PRO A 44 -0.31 1.70 2.73
C PRO A 44 -1.69 2.18 2.28
N LEU A 45 -2.06 3.44 2.53
CA LEU A 45 -3.33 3.99 2.08
C LEU A 45 -3.46 3.94 0.54
N SER A 46 -2.39 4.26 -0.19
CA SER A 46 -2.36 4.16 -1.65
C SER A 46 -2.50 2.72 -2.13
N ILE A 47 -1.91 1.75 -1.41
CA ILE A 47 -2.06 0.32 -1.73
C ILE A 47 -3.51 -0.12 -1.56
N PHE A 48 -4.15 0.25 -0.44
CA PHE A 48 -5.56 -0.07 -0.20
C PHE A 48 -6.49 0.59 -1.23
N ALA A 49 -6.21 1.81 -1.65
CA ALA A 49 -6.94 2.46 -2.73
C ALA A 49 -6.85 1.64 -4.03
N GLY A 50 -5.65 1.13 -4.37
CA GLY A 50 -5.46 0.24 -5.52
C GLY A 50 -6.19 -1.09 -5.40
N PHE A 51 -6.26 -1.69 -4.20
CA PHE A 51 -7.07 -2.90 -3.99
C PHE A 51 -8.57 -2.63 -4.18
N ILE A 52 -9.07 -1.52 -3.66
CA ILE A 52 -10.46 -1.12 -3.87
C ILE A 52 -10.72 -0.90 -5.36
N GLU A 53 -9.83 -0.19 -6.06
CA GLU A 53 -9.95 0.05 -7.50
C GLU A 53 -9.92 -1.25 -8.30
N ALA A 54 -9.04 -2.20 -7.97
CA ALA A 54 -9.00 -3.51 -8.60
C ALA A 54 -10.30 -4.30 -8.39
N LEU A 55 -10.91 -4.22 -7.21
CA LEU A 55 -12.22 -4.82 -6.96
C LEU A 55 -13.33 -4.10 -7.73
N VAL A 56 -13.31 -2.76 -7.78
CA VAL A 56 -14.28 -1.97 -8.55
C VAL A 56 -14.20 -2.34 -10.04
N ILE A 57 -13.00 -2.40 -10.60
CA ILE A 57 -12.78 -2.77 -12.00
C ILE A 57 -13.24 -4.22 -12.24
N GLY A 58 -12.75 -5.18 -11.45
CA GLY A 58 -13.04 -6.58 -11.71
C GLY A 58 -14.48 -7.02 -11.39
N LEU A 59 -15.22 -6.26 -10.56
CA LEU A 59 -16.65 -6.50 -10.30
C LEU A 59 -17.57 -5.72 -11.26
N THR A 60 -17.03 -4.76 -12.01
CA THR A 60 -17.80 -4.07 -13.04
C THR A 60 -18.20 -5.06 -14.12
N GLN A 61 -19.47 -5.06 -14.51
CA GLN A 61 -19.98 -5.96 -15.53
C GLN A 61 -19.37 -5.63 -16.91
N ASP A 62 -19.19 -6.66 -17.75
CA ASP A 62 -18.53 -6.53 -19.05
C ASP A 62 -19.22 -5.52 -19.97
N GLU A 63 -20.56 -5.51 -20.03
CA GLU A 63 -21.31 -4.60 -20.92
C GLU A 63 -21.08 -3.10 -20.62
N PRO A 64 -21.30 -2.58 -19.40
CA PRO A 64 -21.01 -1.19 -19.09
C PRO A 64 -19.50 -0.88 -19.09
N TRP A 65 -18.63 -1.85 -18.81
CA TRP A 65 -17.19 -1.70 -18.97
C TRP A 65 -16.82 -1.47 -20.44
N ASP A 66 -17.34 -2.32 -21.33
CA ASP A 66 -17.11 -2.27 -22.76
C ASP A 66 -17.66 -1.00 -23.38
N ALA A 67 -18.87 -0.59 -22.99
CA ALA A 67 -19.49 0.65 -23.45
C ALA A 67 -18.64 1.89 -23.10
N ARG A 68 -17.91 1.87 -21.98
CA ARG A 68 -17.06 3.00 -21.53
C ARG A 68 -15.65 2.95 -22.09
N HIS A 69 -15.01 1.79 -22.09
CA HIS A 69 -13.58 1.66 -22.38
C HIS A 69 -13.28 0.97 -23.72
N ASN A 70 -14.18 0.13 -24.23
CA ASN A 70 -13.96 -0.70 -25.42
C ASN A 70 -14.92 -0.41 -26.60
N ALA A 71 -15.67 0.69 -26.55
CA ALA A 71 -16.74 1.00 -27.51
C ALA A 71 -16.32 0.95 -28.99
N ASN A 72 -15.06 1.32 -29.29
CA ASN A 72 -14.51 1.34 -30.65
C ASN A 72 -13.54 0.18 -30.94
N SER A 73 -13.43 -0.79 -30.04
CA SER A 73 -12.43 -1.87 -30.13
C SER A 73 -12.87 -3.02 -31.05
N GLY A 74 -14.16 -3.14 -31.35
CA GLY A 74 -14.74 -4.28 -32.09
C GLY A 74 -14.67 -5.62 -31.33
N ARG A 75 -14.26 -5.60 -30.05
CA ARG A 75 -14.16 -6.78 -29.17
C ARG A 75 -15.05 -6.59 -27.95
N GLN A 76 -15.61 -7.70 -27.47
CA GLN A 76 -16.35 -7.76 -26.21
C GLN A 76 -15.46 -8.40 -25.13
N SER A 77 -15.53 -7.86 -23.92
CA SER A 77 -14.90 -8.45 -22.75
C SER A 77 -15.68 -9.69 -22.33
N HIS A 78 -14.94 -10.73 -21.95
CA HIS A 78 -15.49 -11.95 -21.37
C HIS A 78 -14.78 -12.22 -20.05
N SER A 79 -15.37 -11.75 -18.96
CA SER A 79 -14.88 -11.98 -17.61
C SER A 79 -14.92 -13.48 -17.27
N GLY A 80 -13.74 -14.08 -17.11
CA GLY A 80 -13.57 -15.51 -16.84
C GLY A 80 -12.98 -15.80 -15.46
N TRP A 81 -12.68 -17.08 -15.21
CA TRP A 81 -12.08 -17.55 -13.96
C TRP A 81 -10.76 -16.85 -13.55
N PRO A 82 -9.87 -16.38 -14.47
CA PRO A 82 -8.66 -15.68 -14.05
C PRO A 82 -8.98 -14.37 -13.33
N LEU A 83 -10.02 -13.64 -13.77
CA LEU A 83 -10.47 -12.43 -13.11
C LEU A 83 -11.02 -12.74 -11.71
N ALA A 84 -11.79 -13.82 -11.56
CA ALA A 84 -12.27 -14.26 -10.26
C ALA A 84 -11.12 -14.60 -9.29
N VAL A 85 -10.06 -15.25 -9.77
CA VAL A 85 -8.85 -15.51 -8.96
C VAL A 85 -8.18 -14.20 -8.54
N LEU A 86 -8.04 -13.24 -9.45
CA LEU A 86 -7.46 -11.93 -9.13
C LEU A 86 -8.28 -11.19 -8.08
N LEU A 87 -9.62 -11.23 -8.16
CA LEU A 87 -10.50 -10.64 -7.15
C LEU A 87 -10.34 -11.30 -5.77
N VAL A 88 -10.30 -12.64 -5.73
CA VAL A 88 -10.10 -13.39 -4.48
C VAL A 88 -8.74 -13.09 -3.87
N LEU A 89 -7.68 -13.08 -4.67
CA LEU A 89 -6.34 -12.73 -4.20
C LEU A 89 -6.27 -11.28 -3.71
N THR A 90 -6.88 -10.35 -4.43
CA THR A 90 -6.92 -8.93 -4.04
C THR A 90 -7.65 -8.75 -2.72
N LEU A 91 -8.84 -9.33 -2.59
CA LEU A 91 -9.63 -9.28 -1.35
C LEU A 91 -8.91 -10.00 -0.20
N GLY A 92 -8.36 -11.18 -0.46
CA GLY A 92 -7.65 -11.98 0.54
C GLY A 92 -6.43 -11.24 1.09
N VAL A 93 -5.54 -10.76 0.21
CA VAL A 93 -4.35 -9.99 0.61
C VAL A 93 -4.75 -8.70 1.32
N GLY A 94 -5.73 -7.95 0.79
CA GLY A 94 -6.21 -6.72 1.41
C GLY A 94 -6.81 -6.95 2.80
N ALA A 95 -7.67 -7.95 2.95
CA ALA A 95 -8.28 -8.31 4.23
C ALA A 95 -7.24 -8.80 5.24
N THR A 96 -6.32 -9.67 4.84
CA THR A 96 -5.23 -10.14 5.71
C THR A 96 -4.36 -8.97 6.17
N ALA A 97 -3.96 -8.07 5.26
CA ALA A 97 -3.16 -6.90 5.62
C ALA A 97 -3.89 -5.96 6.58
N LEU A 98 -5.18 -5.73 6.36
CA LEU A 98 -6.02 -4.91 7.23
C LEU A 98 -6.14 -5.54 8.62
N ILE A 99 -6.49 -6.82 8.70
CA ILE A 99 -6.65 -7.57 9.95
C ILE A 99 -5.33 -7.62 10.71
N ALA A 100 -4.21 -7.91 10.04
CA ALA A 100 -2.89 -7.95 10.66
C ALA A 100 -2.49 -6.57 11.23
N THR A 101 -2.76 -5.49 10.47
CA THR A 101 -2.48 -4.12 10.92
C THR A 101 -3.33 -3.75 12.14
N LEU A 102 -4.63 -4.05 12.11
CA LEU A 102 -5.52 -3.81 13.25
C LEU A 102 -5.07 -4.62 14.46
N ALA A 103 -4.86 -5.93 14.30
CA ALA A 103 -4.38 -6.79 15.37
C ALA A 103 -3.09 -6.25 16.01
N ARG A 104 -2.16 -5.77 15.19
CA ARG A 104 -0.91 -5.16 15.69
C ARG A 104 -1.15 -3.84 16.43
N ILE A 105 -2.06 -2.99 15.96
CA ILE A 105 -2.41 -1.75 16.66
C ILE A 105 -3.05 -2.07 18.01
N PHE A 106 -4.00 -3.01 18.06
CA PHE A 106 -4.63 -3.45 19.31
C PHE A 106 -3.61 -4.03 20.28
N ASP A 107 -2.70 -4.89 19.81
CA ASP A 107 -1.61 -5.43 20.62
C ASP A 107 -0.75 -4.31 21.23
N LEU A 108 -0.31 -3.35 20.42
CA LEU A 108 0.45 -2.20 20.90
C LEU A 108 -0.31 -1.34 21.92
N LEU A 109 -1.61 -1.14 21.73
CA LEU A 109 -2.43 -0.29 22.60
C LEU A 109 -2.79 -0.94 23.93
N TYR A 110 -3.09 -2.25 23.95
CA TYR A 110 -3.63 -2.94 25.12
C TYR A 110 -2.64 -3.83 25.84
N THR A 111 -1.64 -4.37 25.14
CA THR A 111 -0.66 -5.31 25.72
C THR A 111 0.74 -4.69 25.78
N GLY A 112 0.93 -3.51 25.17
CA GLY A 112 2.24 -2.89 25.02
C GLY A 112 3.14 -3.60 24.01
N GLY A 113 2.58 -4.47 23.16
CA GLY A 113 3.31 -5.21 22.14
C GLY A 113 3.77 -6.60 22.55
N ALA A 114 3.14 -7.22 23.56
CA ALA A 114 3.57 -8.50 24.13
C ALA A 114 3.51 -9.69 23.16
N TYR A 115 2.66 -9.61 22.12
CA TYR A 115 2.44 -10.70 21.17
C TYR A 115 3.09 -10.48 19.80
N GLY A 116 3.98 -9.48 19.69
CA GLY A 116 4.86 -9.29 18.53
C GLY A 116 4.73 -7.93 17.91
#